data_AF-D4ILD8-F1
#
_entry.id   AF-D4ILD8-F1
#
_cell.length_a   1.000
_cell.length_b   1.000
_cell.length_c   1.000
_cell.angle_alpha   90.00
_cell.angle_beta   90.00
_cell.angle_gamma   90.00
#
_symmetry.space_group_name_H-M   'P 1'
#
loop_
_entity.id
_entity.type
_entity.pdbx_description
1 polymer ?
#
loop_
_entity_poly.entity_id
_entity_poly.type
_entity_poly.pdbx_seq_one_letter_code
_entity_poly.pdbx_strand_id
1 'polypeptide(L)'
;MKKILFLLAFAIGFISCNDEKHVWSFEDMFYFLHNDPSQEGWVEPVTKITVGPGAQVDLLVTRNAFAAKAHPKQTVKVIVEENLSTAKPGGDFILSEQVFNFRNKDVLQLPLRVNISGGTSGKKIVLRLDYGYYDECSPESRKGDKLIIKVK
;
A
#
# COMPACT_ATOMS: atom_id res chain seq x y z
N MET A 1 -12.91 3.43 56.53
CA MET A 1 -13.61 4.19 55.47
C MET A 1 -12.67 4.37 54.28
N LYS A 2 -13.18 3.98 53.09
CA LYS A 2 -12.83 4.34 51.70
C LYS A 2 -11.36 4.39 51.23
N LYS A 3 -11.03 3.34 50.47
CA LYS A 3 -9.99 3.19 49.44
C LYS A 3 -10.16 4.25 48.33
N ILE A 4 -9.06 4.78 47.78
CA ILE A 4 -9.01 5.23 46.38
C ILE A 4 -7.67 4.82 45.79
N LEU A 5 -7.74 3.77 44.96
CA LEU A 5 -6.69 3.28 44.07
C LEU A 5 -6.74 4.17 42.82
N PHE A 6 -5.70 4.95 42.54
CA PHE A 6 -5.59 5.65 41.26
C PHE A 6 -5.11 4.65 40.20
N LEU A 7 -6.08 4.00 39.54
CA LEU A 7 -5.88 3.34 38.25
C LEU A 7 -5.76 4.44 37.20
N LEU A 8 -4.54 4.72 36.75
CA LEU A 8 -4.32 5.46 35.50
C LEU A 8 -4.81 4.57 34.36
N ALA A 9 -6.06 4.77 33.95
CA ALA A 9 -6.56 4.21 32.70
C ALA A 9 -5.83 4.93 31.56
N PHE A 10 -4.86 4.24 30.96
CA PHE A 10 -4.37 4.55 29.62
C PHE A 10 -5.54 4.29 28.66
N ALA A 11 -6.38 5.30 28.44
CA ALA A 11 -7.31 5.33 27.33
C ALA A 11 -6.48 5.59 26.06
N ILE A 12 -5.78 4.56 25.58
CA ILE A 12 -5.28 4.54 24.20
C ILE A 12 -6.54 4.53 23.34
N GLY A 13 -6.64 5.51 22.44
CA GLY A 13 -7.88 5.84 21.72
C GLY A 13 -8.38 4.70 20.84
N PHE A 14 -9.27 3.86 21.38
CA PHE A 14 -10.07 2.91 20.61
C PHE A 14 -11.37 3.54 20.14
N ILE A 15 -11.35 4.65 19.39
CA ILE A 15 -12.59 5.21 18.84
C ILE A 15 -12.33 5.85 17.47
N SER A 16 -12.44 5.06 16.40
CA SER A 16 -12.81 5.58 15.06
C SER A 16 -13.21 4.48 14.07
N CYS A 17 -12.60 3.29 14.11
CA CYS A 17 -12.82 2.26 13.07
C CYS A 17 -14.01 1.31 13.31
N ASN A 18 -14.96 1.66 14.19
CA ASN A 18 -16.21 0.91 14.37
C ASN A 18 -17.40 1.55 13.63
N ASP A 19 -17.22 2.74 13.05
CA ASP A 19 -18.21 3.37 12.19
C ASP A 19 -17.98 2.84 10.77
N GLU A 20 -18.90 2.02 10.25
CA GLU A 20 -18.78 1.37 8.94
C GLU A 20 -18.37 2.39 7.86
N LYS A 21 -18.90 3.61 7.92
CA LYS A 21 -18.59 4.69 6.97
C LYS A 21 -17.10 5.09 6.98
N HIS A 22 -16.45 5.06 8.13
CA HIS A 22 -15.01 5.27 8.23
C HIS A 22 -14.23 4.06 7.75
N VAL A 23 -14.67 2.84 8.06
CA VAL A 23 -14.02 1.62 7.56
C VAL A 23 -13.98 1.60 6.03
N TRP A 24 -15.11 1.78 5.33
CA TRP A 24 -15.13 1.80 3.86
C TRP A 24 -14.29 2.91 3.23
N SER A 25 -14.18 4.07 3.89
CA SER A 25 -13.41 5.22 3.38
C SER A 25 -11.89 5.02 3.53
N PHE A 26 -11.46 4.17 4.46
CA PHE A 26 -10.06 4.01 4.87
C PHE A 26 -9.53 2.56 4.74
N GLU A 27 -10.36 1.58 4.36
CA GLU A 27 -9.96 0.18 4.16
C GLU A 27 -8.73 0.07 3.25
N ASP A 28 -8.70 0.85 2.16
CA ASP A 28 -7.56 0.95 1.25
C ASP A 28 -7.17 2.42 1.03
N MET A 29 -6.59 3.05 2.07
CA MET A 29 -6.07 4.41 1.98
C MET A 29 -5.06 4.60 0.86
N PHE A 30 -4.22 3.59 0.66
CA PHE A 30 -3.28 3.52 -0.44
C PHE A 30 -3.41 2.20 -1.15
N TYR A 31 -3.25 2.23 -2.46
CA TYR A 31 -3.35 1.06 -3.31
C TYR A 31 -2.54 1.23 -4.59
N PHE A 32 -2.25 0.11 -5.25
CA PHE A 32 -1.63 0.12 -6.56
C PHE A 32 -2.68 0.19 -7.66
N LEU A 33 -2.41 0.97 -8.71
CA LEU A 33 -3.16 0.92 -9.97
C LEU A 33 -2.20 0.60 -11.11
N HIS A 34 -2.74 0.09 -12.23
CA HIS A 34 -2.00 0.11 -13.48
C HIS A 34 -1.83 1.57 -13.93
N ASN A 35 -0.64 1.91 -14.43
CA ASN A 35 -0.44 3.17 -15.13
C ASN A 35 -0.78 2.98 -16.62
N ASP A 36 -2.04 2.66 -16.90
CA ASP A 36 -2.54 2.43 -18.25
C ASP A 36 -3.62 3.47 -18.59
N PRO A 37 -3.33 4.45 -19.45
CA PRO A 37 -4.29 5.48 -19.82
C PRO A 37 -5.46 4.95 -20.67
N SER A 38 -5.40 3.69 -21.14
CA SER A 38 -6.47 3.04 -21.90
C SER A 38 -7.52 2.35 -21.02
N GLN A 39 -7.34 2.31 -19.70
CA GLN A 39 -8.39 1.82 -18.80
C GLN A 39 -9.60 2.78 -18.79
N GLU A 40 -10.66 2.37 -19.48
CA GLU A 40 -11.96 3.03 -19.43
C GLU A 40 -12.82 2.45 -18.29
N GLY A 41 -13.49 3.32 -17.52
CA GLY A 41 -14.48 2.92 -16.50
C GLY A 41 -13.96 2.92 -15.06
N TRP A 42 -14.54 2.06 -14.23
CA TRP A 42 -14.18 1.95 -12.80
C TRP A 42 -12.79 1.34 -12.65
N VAL A 43 -11.91 2.08 -11.98
CA VAL A 43 -10.53 1.67 -11.75
C VAL A 43 -10.42 0.96 -10.41
N GLU A 44 -10.03 -0.31 -10.43
CA GLU A 44 -9.89 -1.14 -9.23
C GLU A 44 -8.42 -1.29 -8.80
N PRO A 45 -8.15 -1.44 -7.49
CA PRO A 45 -6.83 -1.79 -6.98
C PRO A 45 -6.25 -3.05 -7.64
N VAL A 46 -5.00 -2.94 -8.05
CA VAL A 46 -4.25 -4.07 -8.62
C VAL A 46 -3.54 -4.80 -7.49
N THR A 47 -4.04 -5.99 -7.17
CA THR A 47 -3.48 -6.84 -6.10
C THR A 47 -2.68 -8.01 -6.66
N LYS A 48 -2.79 -8.30 -7.96
CA LYS A 48 -2.08 -9.39 -8.61
C LYS A 48 -1.82 -9.11 -10.09
N ILE A 49 -0.58 -9.36 -10.53
CA ILE A 49 -0.16 -9.22 -11.92
C ILE A 49 0.61 -10.49 -12.32
N THR A 50 0.50 -10.90 -13.59
CA THR A 50 1.36 -11.94 -14.17
C THR A 50 2.08 -11.38 -15.39
N VAL A 51 3.40 -11.52 -15.43
CA VAL A 51 4.27 -10.95 -16.47
C VAL A 51 5.32 -11.94 -16.94
N GLY A 52 5.92 -11.68 -18.11
CA GLY A 52 7.07 -12.44 -18.59
C GLY A 52 8.39 -12.00 -17.93
N PRO A 53 9.45 -12.82 -18.01
CA PRO A 53 10.79 -12.38 -17.66
C PRO A 53 11.22 -11.19 -18.53
N GLY A 54 12.02 -10.27 -17.98
CA GLY A 54 12.44 -9.06 -18.70
C GLY A 54 11.37 -7.96 -18.81
N ALA A 55 10.18 -8.17 -18.24
CA ALA A 55 9.08 -7.20 -18.34
C ALA A 55 9.34 -5.93 -17.52
N GLN A 56 8.79 -4.83 -18.00
CA GLN A 56 8.57 -3.61 -17.24
C GLN A 56 7.10 -3.55 -16.82
N VAL A 57 6.85 -3.24 -15.55
CA VAL A 57 5.50 -3.00 -15.02
C VAL A 57 5.41 -1.55 -14.55
N ASP A 58 4.56 -0.77 -15.20
CA ASP A 58 4.28 0.61 -14.81
C ASP A 58 2.98 0.66 -13.99
N LEU A 59 3.09 1.22 -12.78
CA LEU A 59 2.06 1.29 -11.76
C LEU A 59 1.92 2.71 -11.23
N LEU A 60 0.83 2.95 -10.50
CA LEU A 60 0.63 4.15 -9.70
C LEU A 60 0.46 3.74 -8.24
N VAL A 61 1.25 4.34 -7.35
CA VAL A 61 0.94 4.37 -5.92
C VAL A 61 -0.12 5.44 -5.73
N THR A 62 -1.33 5.01 -5.38
CA THR A 62 -2.50 5.88 -5.34
C THR A 62 -2.97 6.04 -3.91
N ARG A 63 -3.37 7.25 -3.55
CA ARG A 63 -3.98 7.61 -2.28
C ARG A 63 -5.47 7.90 -2.47
N ASN A 64 -6.29 7.37 -1.58
CA ASN A 64 -7.71 7.70 -1.50
C ASN A 64 -7.93 9.22 -1.25
N ALA A 65 -8.93 9.82 -1.89
CA ALA A 65 -9.25 11.25 -1.73
C ALA A 65 -9.63 11.65 -0.29
N PHE A 66 -10.30 10.79 0.47
CA PHE A 66 -10.63 11.02 1.88
C PHE A 66 -9.35 11.05 2.73
N ALA A 67 -8.45 10.10 2.50
CA ALA A 67 -7.12 10.07 3.11
C ALA A 67 -6.33 11.34 2.78
N ALA A 68 -6.35 11.79 1.53
CA ALA A 68 -5.68 13.02 1.11
C ALA A 68 -6.24 14.28 1.78
N LYS A 69 -7.55 14.31 2.05
CA LYS A 69 -8.21 15.43 2.75
C LYS A 69 -7.86 15.44 4.24
N ALA A 70 -7.91 14.28 4.90
CA ALA A 70 -7.60 14.14 6.32
C ALA A 70 -6.11 14.36 6.60
N HIS A 71 -5.24 13.84 5.72
CA HIS A 71 -3.79 13.86 5.86
C HIS A 71 -3.15 14.40 4.58
N PRO A 72 -3.11 15.73 4.38
CA PRO A 72 -2.61 16.34 3.15
C PRO A 72 -1.16 15.99 2.83
N LYS A 73 -0.33 15.76 3.85
CA LYS A 73 1.07 15.40 3.72
C LYS A 73 1.31 14.01 4.27
N GLN A 74 1.73 13.08 3.42
CA GLN A 74 2.00 11.70 3.82
C GLN A 74 3.17 11.13 3.03
N THR A 75 3.92 10.26 3.69
CA THR A 75 5.00 9.48 3.06
C THR A 75 4.59 8.02 3.08
N VAL A 76 4.75 7.35 1.94
CA VAL A 76 4.48 5.92 1.77
C VAL A 76 5.74 5.24 1.32
N LYS A 77 6.03 4.07 1.87
CA LYS A 77 7.13 3.23 1.45
C LYS A 77 6.59 2.01 0.71
N VAL A 78 7.18 1.68 -0.43
CA VAL A 78 6.98 0.37 -1.05
C VAL A 78 8.00 -0.58 -0.44
N ILE A 79 7.53 -1.56 0.31
CA ILE A 79 8.36 -2.59 0.91
C ILE A 79 8.21 -3.90 0.15
N VAL A 80 9.29 -4.69 0.10
CA VAL A 80 9.26 -6.07 -0.39
C VAL A 80 8.97 -6.97 0.80
N GLU A 81 7.90 -7.77 0.73
CA GLU A 81 7.65 -8.81 1.75
C GLU A 81 8.57 -10.01 1.45
N GLU A 82 9.78 -9.99 2.02
CA GLU A 82 10.84 -10.97 1.73
C GLU A 82 10.44 -12.41 2.08
N ASN A 83 9.67 -12.60 3.16
CA ASN A 83 9.16 -13.90 3.58
C ASN A 83 8.14 -14.50 2.58
N LEU A 84 7.46 -13.66 1.80
CA LEU A 84 6.51 -14.11 0.79
C LEU A 84 7.10 -14.08 -0.62
N SER A 85 8.18 -13.33 -0.85
CA SER A 85 8.83 -13.20 -2.15
C SER A 85 9.87 -14.29 -2.38
N THR A 86 9.95 -14.79 -3.61
CA THR A 86 11.04 -15.69 -4.05
C THR A 86 12.05 -14.98 -4.94
N ALA A 87 11.68 -13.83 -5.50
CA ALA A 87 12.57 -12.93 -6.21
C ALA A 87 13.32 -12.00 -5.26
N LYS A 88 14.60 -11.72 -5.55
CA LYS A 88 15.47 -10.85 -4.76
C LYS A 88 15.56 -9.44 -5.36
N PRO A 89 15.28 -8.37 -4.58
CA PRO A 89 15.47 -7.00 -5.06
C PRO A 89 16.93 -6.74 -5.43
N GLY A 90 17.17 -5.91 -6.45
CA GLY A 90 18.50 -5.56 -6.96
C GLY A 90 19.12 -6.60 -7.91
N GLY A 91 18.66 -7.86 -7.88
CA GLY A 91 19.11 -8.91 -8.81
C GLY A 91 18.01 -9.36 -9.77
N ASP A 92 16.87 -9.79 -9.20
CA ASP A 92 15.73 -10.28 -9.97
C ASP A 92 14.82 -9.14 -10.46
N PHE A 93 14.78 -8.03 -9.73
CA PHE A 93 13.99 -6.87 -10.10
C PHE A 93 14.52 -5.60 -9.45
N ILE A 94 14.17 -4.45 -10.01
CA ILE A 94 14.51 -3.12 -9.49
C ILE A 94 13.22 -2.29 -9.42
N LEU A 95 13.00 -1.63 -8.30
CA LEU A 95 11.95 -0.62 -8.14
C LEU A 95 12.55 0.75 -8.48
N SER A 96 11.83 1.58 -9.24
CA SER A 96 12.29 2.93 -9.60
C SER A 96 12.38 3.88 -8.40
N GLU A 97 11.52 3.66 -7.41
CA GLU A 97 11.43 4.44 -6.17
C GLU A 97 10.84 3.52 -5.10
N GLN A 98 11.25 3.74 -3.86
CA GLN A 98 10.70 3.05 -2.70
C GLN A 98 9.99 4.01 -1.75
N VAL A 99 10.29 5.31 -1.78
CA VAL A 99 9.71 6.31 -0.87
C VAL A 99 8.93 7.36 -1.65
N PHE A 100 7.63 7.40 -1.42
CA PHE A 100 6.68 8.27 -2.12
C PHE A 100 6.18 9.37 -1.19
N ASN A 101 6.46 10.62 -1.56
CA ASN A 101 6.09 11.79 -0.75
C ASN A 101 4.90 12.53 -1.37
N PHE A 102 3.71 12.33 -0.81
CA PHE A 102 2.50 13.06 -1.15
C PHE A 102 2.53 14.42 -0.45
N ARG A 103 2.86 15.47 -1.20
CA ARG A 103 3.23 16.80 -0.64
C ARG A 103 2.04 17.68 -0.25
N ASN A 104 0.85 17.39 -0.77
CA ASN A 104 -0.39 18.09 -0.48
C ASN A 104 -1.59 17.18 -0.84
N LYS A 105 -2.81 17.66 -0.56
CA LYS A 105 -4.07 16.92 -0.79
C LYS A 105 -4.40 16.67 -2.27
N ASP A 106 -3.83 17.44 -3.19
CA ASP A 106 -4.16 17.40 -4.61
C ASP A 106 -3.30 16.37 -5.36
N VAL A 107 -2.16 15.98 -4.79
CA VAL A 107 -1.37 14.85 -5.28
C VAL A 107 -2.04 13.57 -4.80
N LEU A 108 -2.66 12.81 -5.70
CA LEU A 108 -3.33 11.54 -5.38
C LEU A 108 -2.59 10.33 -5.90
N GLN A 109 -1.68 10.51 -6.87
CA GLN A 109 -1.00 9.40 -7.55
C GLN A 109 0.47 9.76 -7.77
N LEU A 110 1.35 8.77 -7.60
CA LEU A 110 2.76 8.87 -7.94
C LEU A 110 3.20 7.60 -8.69
N PRO A 111 4.02 7.73 -9.74
CA PRO A 111 4.37 6.60 -10.59
C PRO A 111 5.40 5.68 -9.94
N LEU A 112 5.18 4.37 -10.03
CA LEU A 112 6.11 3.32 -9.65
C LEU A 112 6.40 2.44 -10.86
N ARG A 113 7.67 2.21 -11.16
CA ARG A 113 8.09 1.23 -12.17
C ARG A 113 8.80 0.07 -11.51
N VAL A 114 8.45 -1.15 -11.93
CA VAL A 114 9.11 -2.39 -11.55
C VAL A 114 9.75 -2.98 -12.80
N ASN A 115 11.09 -3.01 -12.83
CA ASN A 115 11.85 -3.64 -13.91
C ASN A 115 12.23 -5.05 -13.48
N ILE A 116 11.81 -6.06 -14.23
CA ILE A 116 12.07 -7.47 -13.92
C ILE A 116 13.21 -7.96 -14.81
N SER A 117 14.17 -8.67 -14.22
CA SER A 117 15.29 -9.24 -14.95
C SER A 117 14.85 -10.41 -15.85
N GLY A 118 15.57 -10.62 -16.95
CA GLY A 118 15.29 -11.73 -17.88
C GLY A 118 15.47 -13.13 -17.24
N GLY A 119 16.29 -13.24 -16.18
CA GLY A 119 16.55 -14.50 -15.47
C GLY A 119 15.54 -14.85 -14.37
N THR A 120 14.45 -14.09 -14.23
CA THR A 120 13.55 -14.15 -13.07
C THR A 120 12.31 -15.04 -13.29
N SER A 121 12.34 -15.94 -14.28
CA SER A 121 11.23 -16.85 -14.59
C SER A 121 10.83 -17.72 -13.39
N GLY A 122 9.52 -17.94 -13.23
CA GLY A 122 8.94 -18.75 -12.15
C GLY A 122 9.02 -18.13 -10.75
N LYS A 123 9.56 -16.92 -10.61
CA LYS A 123 9.66 -16.23 -9.31
C LYS A 123 8.43 -15.38 -9.00
N LYS A 124 8.29 -15.02 -7.73
CA LYS A 124 7.19 -14.24 -7.18
C LYS A 124 7.77 -13.05 -6.42
N ILE A 125 7.25 -11.85 -6.72
CA ILE A 125 7.55 -10.62 -6.00
C ILE A 125 6.28 -10.23 -5.23
N VAL A 126 6.40 -9.92 -3.96
CA VAL A 126 5.30 -9.41 -3.14
C VAL A 126 5.68 -8.04 -2.61
N LEU A 127 4.93 -7.02 -3.03
CA LEU A 127 5.10 -5.64 -2.59
C LEU A 127 3.96 -5.26 -1.64
N ARG A 128 4.26 -4.44 -0.64
CA ARG A 128 3.27 -3.82 0.24
C ARG A 128 3.54 -2.33 0.40
N LEU A 129 2.49 -1.54 0.52
CA LEU A 129 2.58 -0.12 0.87
C LEU A 129 2.60 0.02 2.39
N ASP A 130 3.72 0.51 2.92
CA ASP A 130 3.88 0.90 4.31
C ASP A 130 3.75 2.41 4.44
N TYR A 131 2.59 2.86 4.89
CA TYR A 131 2.25 4.28 5.07
C TYR A 131 1.95 4.61 6.53
N GLY A 132 2.44 3.74 7.44
CA GLY A 132 2.49 4.01 8.88
C GLY A 132 1.15 4.37 9.50
N TYR A 133 0.00 4.00 8.94
CA TYR A 133 -1.28 4.43 9.49
C TYR A 133 -1.49 3.81 10.89
N TYR A 134 -1.15 4.67 11.84
CA TYR A 134 -1.04 4.56 13.28
C TYR A 134 -2.38 4.14 13.88
N ASP A 135 -2.42 2.97 14.52
CA ASP A 135 -3.34 2.52 15.58
C ASP A 135 -4.87 2.70 15.44
N GLU A 136 -5.40 3.28 14.35
CA GLU A 136 -6.83 3.54 14.17
C GLU A 136 -7.57 2.32 13.59
N CYS A 137 -7.00 1.70 12.55
CA CYS A 137 -7.59 0.56 11.82
C CYS A 137 -6.56 -0.56 11.63
N SER A 138 -7.00 -1.81 11.85
CA SER A 138 -6.15 -3.01 11.75
C SER A 138 -5.53 -3.15 10.35
N PRO A 139 -4.23 -3.53 10.24
CA PRO A 139 -3.61 -3.91 8.97
C PRO A 139 -4.36 -5.00 8.20
N GLU A 140 -5.09 -5.88 8.89
CA GLU A 140 -5.80 -7.02 8.27
C GLU A 140 -6.99 -6.62 7.39
N SER A 141 -7.53 -5.39 7.53
CA SER A 141 -8.61 -4.91 6.66
C SER A 141 -8.11 -4.32 5.33
N ARG A 142 -6.79 -4.18 5.16
CA ARG A 142 -6.16 -3.55 3.99
C ARG A 142 -5.94 -4.58 2.90
N LYS A 143 -6.64 -4.45 1.78
CA LYS A 143 -6.66 -5.44 0.68
C LYS A 143 -5.94 -4.94 -0.57
N GLY A 144 -6.03 -3.64 -0.85
CA GLY A 144 -5.46 -2.97 -2.02
C GLY A 144 -4.01 -2.53 -1.86
N ASP A 145 -3.47 -2.56 -0.63
CA ASP A 145 -2.10 -2.10 -0.32
C ASP A 145 -1.01 -3.15 -0.62
N LYS A 146 -1.40 -4.38 -0.99
CA LYS A 146 -0.51 -5.51 -1.31
C LYS A 146 -0.65 -5.91 -2.77
N LEU A 147 0.49 -6.09 -3.43
CA LEU A 147 0.59 -6.52 -4.81
C LEU A 147 1.47 -7.75 -4.95
N ILE A 148 0.94 -8.80 -5.59
CA ILE A 148 1.67 -10.01 -5.96
C ILE A 148 1.97 -9.99 -7.46
N ILE A 149 3.24 -9.94 -7.83
CA ILE A 149 3.69 -10.07 -9.22
C ILE A 149 4.25 -11.48 -9.42
N LYS A 150 3.60 -12.26 -10.28
CA LYS A 150 4.09 -13.58 -10.72
C LYS A 150 4.85 -13.42 -12.04
N VAL A 151 6.07 -13.93 -12.09
CA VAL A 151 6.85 -14.00 -13.32
C VAL A 151 6.67 -15.40 -13.91
N LYS A 152 6.22 -15.45 -15.17
CA LYS A 152 5.96 -16.71 -15.90
C LYS A 152 7.19 -17.60 -15.98
#